data_AF-A0A238WM99-F1
#
_entry.id   AF-A0A238WM99-F1
#
_cell.length_a   1.000
_cell.length_b   1.000
_cell.length_c   1.000
_cell.angle_alpha   90.00
_cell.angle_beta   90.00
_cell.angle_gamma   90.00
#
_symmetry.space_group_name_H-M   'P 1'
#
loop_
_entity.id
_entity.type
_entity.pdbx_description
1 polymer ?
#
loop_
_entity_poly.entity_id
_entity_poly.type
_entity_poly.pdbx_seq_one_letter_code
_entity_poly.pdbx_strand_id
1 'polypeptide(L)'
;MSPIRTSLRAAGAVGAAGAPVLLATPATAADTATVSVLHGVPDTPVDVYANGERLIDDFQPGTLTDPLQLPAGSYDLALYPADAPDASGNPLLSADGVAVPAGANATVVAP
;
A
#
# COMPACT_ATOMS: atom_id res chain seq x y z
N MET A 1 56.89 -16.68 24.58
CA MET A 1 56.01 -15.50 24.46
C MET A 1 55.05 -15.48 25.64
N SER A 2 55.12 -14.45 26.49
CA SER A 2 54.01 -13.89 27.31
C SER A 2 54.56 -12.91 28.37
N PRO A 3 54.28 -11.60 28.27
CA PRO A 3 54.25 -10.72 29.43
C PRO A 3 52.78 -10.58 29.92
N ILE A 4 52.47 -10.85 31.21
CA ILE A 4 52.51 -9.92 32.37
C ILE A 4 51.43 -8.83 32.23
N ARG A 5 50.58 -8.44 33.20
CA ARG A 5 50.19 -8.78 34.58
C ARG A 5 49.01 -7.81 34.91
N THR A 6 48.37 -8.01 36.07
CA THR A 6 47.86 -6.95 36.98
C THR A 6 46.39 -6.52 36.83
N SER A 7 45.61 -7.00 37.79
CA SER A 7 44.39 -6.40 38.32
C SER A 7 44.62 -4.99 38.89
N LEU A 8 43.63 -4.08 38.77
CA LEU A 8 42.83 -3.56 39.90
C LEU A 8 42.36 -2.09 39.73
N ARG A 9 41.02 -1.92 39.87
CA ARG A 9 40.23 -0.77 40.41
C ARG A 9 40.10 0.57 39.65
N ALA A 10 38.86 0.77 39.18
CA ALA A 10 37.87 1.78 39.58
C ALA A 10 38.34 3.19 39.99
N ALA A 11 37.79 4.21 39.32
CA ALA A 11 37.00 5.31 39.90
C ALA A 11 36.67 6.38 38.85
N GLY A 12 35.48 6.99 38.94
CA GLY A 12 35.21 8.30 38.33
C GLY A 12 33.81 8.46 37.76
N ALA A 13 32.86 8.89 38.59
CA ALA A 13 31.56 9.38 38.14
C ALA A 13 31.65 10.89 37.83
N VAL A 14 31.23 11.33 36.64
CA VAL A 14 30.73 12.70 36.37
C VAL A 14 29.77 12.63 35.18
N GLY A 15 28.55 13.16 35.35
CA GLY A 15 27.46 13.03 34.39
C GLY A 15 27.57 13.89 33.13
N ALA A 16 26.80 13.51 32.12
CA ALA A 16 26.26 14.40 31.09
C ALA A 16 24.90 13.83 30.63
N ALA A 17 23.95 14.74 30.41
CA ALA A 17 22.53 14.50 30.22
C ALA A 17 22.18 13.35 29.25
N GLY A 18 21.17 12.55 29.62
CA GLY A 18 20.59 11.55 28.74
C GLY A 18 19.92 12.21 27.54
N ALA A 19 20.59 12.22 26.39
CA ALA A 19 19.95 12.45 25.11
C ALA A 19 19.20 11.17 24.72
N PRO A 20 17.89 11.23 24.39
CA PRO A 20 17.22 10.08 23.82
C PRO A 20 17.87 9.79 22.46
N VAL A 21 18.53 8.63 22.34
CA VAL A 21 18.97 8.13 21.04
C VAL A 21 17.71 7.75 20.27
N LEU A 22 17.24 8.64 19.42
CA LEU A 22 16.18 8.34 18.46
C LEU A 22 16.76 7.37 17.42
N LEU A 23 16.44 6.09 17.58
CA LEU A 23 16.69 5.06 16.57
C LEU A 23 15.79 5.36 15.37
N ALA A 24 16.33 6.04 14.36
CA ALA A 24 15.66 6.19 13.08
C ALA A 24 15.66 4.83 12.37
N THR A 25 14.52 4.15 12.35
CA THR A 25 14.33 2.97 11.50
C THR A 25 14.27 3.41 10.03
N PRO A 26 14.98 2.75 9.11
CA PRO A 26 14.85 3.07 7.69
C PRO A 26 13.40 2.81 7.25
N ALA A 27 12.78 3.81 6.63
CA ALA A 27 11.52 3.62 5.93
C ALA A 27 11.80 2.85 4.64
N THR A 28 11.31 1.61 4.55
CA THR A 28 11.33 0.85 3.29
C THR A 28 10.30 1.46 2.35
N ALA A 29 10.75 2.12 1.28
CA ALA A 29 9.84 2.53 0.21
C ALA A 29 9.31 1.27 -0.48
N ALA A 30 7.99 1.07 -0.46
CA ALA A 30 7.37 0.03 -1.26
C ALA A 30 7.55 0.39 -2.74
N ASP A 31 7.98 -0.57 -3.56
CA ASP A 31 7.98 -0.38 -5.00
C ASP A 31 6.54 -0.13 -5.46
N THR A 32 6.33 0.85 -6.34
CA THR A 32 5.00 1.24 -6.82
C THR A 32 4.78 0.86 -8.29
N ALA A 33 3.52 0.84 -8.69
CA ALA A 33 3.05 0.65 -10.04
C ALA A 33 2.06 1.76 -10.42
N THR A 34 1.99 2.02 -11.71
CA THR A 34 1.06 2.98 -12.31
C THR A 34 -0.14 2.21 -12.86
N VAL A 35 -1.33 2.49 -12.35
CA VAL A 35 -2.56 1.79 -12.75
C VAL A 35 -3.61 2.80 -13.19
N SER A 36 -4.22 2.57 -14.36
CA SER A 36 -5.41 3.29 -14.80
C SER A 36 -6.59 2.34 -14.87
N VAL A 37 -7.80 2.80 -14.55
CA VAL A 37 -9.01 1.98 -14.59
C VAL A 37 -9.96 2.55 -15.64
N LEU A 38 -10.45 1.70 -16.53
CA LEU A 38 -11.45 2.04 -17.55
C LEU A 38 -12.80 1.45 -17.15
N HIS A 39 -13.83 2.30 -17.09
CA HIS A 39 -15.19 1.89 -16.84
C HIS A 39 -15.86 1.42 -18.14
N GLY A 40 -16.01 0.11 -18.32
CA GLY A 40 -16.67 -0.51 -19.48
C GLY A 40 -18.15 -0.87 -19.26
N VAL A 41 -18.63 -0.93 -18.01
CA VAL A 41 -20.04 -1.21 -17.69
C VAL A 41 -20.93 -0.05 -18.20
N PRO A 42 -21.94 -0.32 -19.04
CA PRO A 42 -22.83 0.72 -19.54
C PRO A 42 -23.88 1.15 -18.49
N ASP A 43 -24.27 2.42 -18.55
CA ASP A 43 -25.42 3.02 -17.85
C ASP A 43 -25.45 2.87 -16.31
N THR A 44 -24.33 2.49 -15.68
CA THR A 44 -24.28 2.20 -14.24
C THR A 44 -23.01 2.76 -13.60
N PRO A 45 -23.09 3.78 -12.73
CA PRO A 45 -21.97 4.19 -11.89
C PRO A 45 -21.57 3.08 -10.91
N VAL A 46 -20.27 2.92 -10.67
CA VAL A 46 -19.74 1.89 -9.77
C VAL A 46 -18.68 2.44 -8.83
N ASP A 47 -18.57 1.81 -7.67
CA ASP A 47 -17.43 1.98 -6.78
C ASP A 47 -16.42 0.87 -7.03
N VAL A 48 -15.13 1.25 -7.09
CA VAL A 48 -14.01 0.33 -7.28
C VAL A 48 -13.33 0.10 -5.95
N TYR A 49 -13.22 -1.16 -5.54
CA TYR A 49 -12.53 -1.58 -4.32
C TYR A 49 -11.30 -2.40 -4.66
N ALA A 50 -10.26 -2.26 -3.83
CA ALA A 50 -9.04 -3.05 -3.88
C ALA A 50 -8.74 -3.54 -2.46
N ASN A 51 -8.66 -4.87 -2.26
CA ASN A 51 -8.47 -5.50 -0.95
C ASN A 51 -9.52 -5.08 0.09
N GLY A 52 -10.75 -4.80 -0.36
CA GLY A 52 -11.85 -4.35 0.49
C GLY A 52 -11.81 -2.87 0.88
N GLU A 53 -10.82 -2.10 0.43
CA GLU A 53 -10.78 -0.64 0.58
C GLU A 53 -11.28 0.04 -0.70
N ARG A 54 -12.10 1.10 -0.56
CA ARG A 54 -12.61 1.85 -1.71
C ARG A 54 -11.49 2.67 -2.33
N LEU A 55 -11.21 2.41 -3.61
CA LEU A 55 -10.18 3.08 -4.39
C LEU A 55 -10.76 4.23 -5.21
N ILE A 56 -11.93 4.02 -5.82
CA ILE A 56 -12.62 5.02 -6.65
C ILE A 56 -14.11 5.00 -6.28
N ASP A 57 -14.66 6.18 -6.05
CA ASP A 57 -16.04 6.43 -5.66
C ASP A 57 -16.81 6.95 -6.88
N ASP A 58 -18.05 6.50 -7.08
CA ASP A 58 -18.97 7.04 -8.08
C ASP A 58 -18.39 7.08 -9.52
N PHE A 59 -17.66 6.03 -9.90
CA PHE A 59 -16.92 5.97 -11.16
C PHE A 59 -17.87 5.86 -12.35
N GLN A 60 -17.78 6.81 -13.30
CA GLN A 60 -18.77 6.95 -14.36
C GLN A 60 -18.48 6.06 -15.59
N PRO A 61 -19.51 5.49 -16.25
CA PRO A 61 -19.38 4.73 -17.49
C PRO A 61 -18.60 5.45 -18.59
N GLY A 62 -17.76 4.70 -19.32
CA GLY A 62 -16.98 5.21 -20.45
C GLY A 62 -15.83 6.15 -20.09
N THR A 63 -15.53 6.30 -18.80
CA THR A 63 -14.42 7.14 -18.33
C THR A 63 -13.19 6.31 -17.98
N LEU A 64 -12.02 6.93 -18.10
CA LEU A 64 -10.73 6.39 -17.70
C LEU A 64 -10.20 7.24 -16.55
N THR A 65 -9.70 6.61 -15.49
CA THR A 65 -9.06 7.36 -14.42
C THR A 65 -7.72 7.94 -14.85
N ASP A 66 -7.32 9.01 -14.17
CA ASP A 66 -5.91 9.38 -14.16
C ASP A 66 -5.05 8.21 -13.61
N PRO A 67 -3.75 8.16 -13.96
CA PRO A 67 -2.86 7.13 -13.43
C PRO A 67 -2.76 7.19 -11.90
N LEU A 68 -3.13 6.09 -11.25
CA LEU A 68 -3.03 5.88 -9.81
C LEU A 68 -1.71 5.19 -9.47
N GLN A 69 -1.03 5.71 -8.45
CA GLN A 69 0.15 5.07 -7.89
C GLN A 69 -0.27 4.08 -6.81
N LEU A 70 -0.12 2.79 -7.09
CA LEU A 70 -0.43 1.71 -6.15
C LEU A 70 0.85 0.99 -5.73
N PRO A 71 0.96 0.54 -4.46
CA PRO A 71 2.02 -0.38 -4.07
C PRO A 71 2.02 -1.63 -4.97
N ALA A 72 3.20 -2.14 -5.30
CA ALA A 72 3.30 -3.41 -5.99
C ALA A 72 2.76 -4.53 -5.09
N GLY A 73 2.00 -5.45 -5.65
CA GLY A 73 1.36 -6.50 -4.86
C GLY A 73 0.30 -7.27 -5.63
N SER A 74 -0.49 -8.03 -4.88
CA SER A 74 -1.66 -8.72 -5.39
C SER A 74 -2.89 -8.06 -4.79
N TYR A 75 -3.90 -7.82 -5.62
CA TYR A 75 -5.12 -7.12 -5.25
C TYR A 75 -6.35 -7.95 -5.54
N ASP A 76 -7.25 -8.01 -4.57
CA ASP A 76 -8.61 -8.49 -4.76
C ASP A 76 -9.46 -7.29 -5.17
N LEU A 77 -9.80 -7.22 -6.45
CA LEU A 77 -10.59 -6.12 -7.02
C LEU A 77 -12.06 -6.49 -6.98
N ALA A 78 -12.89 -5.53 -6.57
CA ALA A 78 -14.34 -5.70 -6.55
C ALA A 78 -15.04 -4.42 -7.01
N LEU A 79 -16.12 -4.58 -7.76
CA LEU A 79 -16.97 -3.49 -8.22
C LEU A 79 -18.34 -3.61 -7.58
N TYR A 80 -18.82 -2.52 -7.01
CA TYR A 80 -20.17 -2.42 -6.44
C TYR A 80 -20.95 -1.33 -7.18
N PRO A 81 -22.29 -1.42 -7.27
CA PRO A 81 -23.08 -0.26 -7.69
C PRO A 81 -22.78 0.91 -6.75
N ALA A 82 -22.67 2.14 -7.26
CA ALA A 82 -22.31 3.30 -6.43
C ALA A 82 -23.33 3.58 -5.32
N ASP A 83 -24.61 3.22 -5.52
CA ASP A 83 -25.66 3.37 -4.52
C ASP A 83 -25.70 2.22 -3.48
N ALA A 84 -24.77 1.25 -3.55
CA ALA A 84 -24.75 0.14 -2.62
C ALA A 84 -24.19 0.55 -1.25
N PRO A 85 -24.74 0.03 -0.13
CA PRO A 85 -24.18 0.29 1.19
C PRO A 85 -22.77 -0.31 1.31
N ASP A 86 -21.75 0.55 1.38
CA ASP A 86 -20.31 0.31 1.67
C ASP A 86 -19.85 -1.17 1.60
N ALA A 87 -19.67 -1.70 0.39
CA ALA A 87 -19.19 -3.06 0.11
C ALA A 87 -19.93 -4.22 0.82
N SER A 88 -21.12 -3.96 1.37
CA SER A 88 -21.93 -4.95 2.07
C SER A 88 -22.90 -5.62 1.09
N GLY A 89 -22.40 -6.60 0.34
CA GLY A 89 -23.21 -7.32 -0.64
C GLY A 89 -22.39 -8.19 -1.59
N ASN A 90 -23.07 -8.72 -2.61
CA ASN A 90 -22.40 -9.43 -3.69
C ASN A 90 -21.89 -8.38 -4.70
N PRO A 91 -20.58 -8.37 -5.05
CA PRO A 91 -20.07 -7.45 -6.06
C PRO A 91 -20.70 -7.73 -7.42
N LEU A 92 -20.77 -6.71 -8.27
CA LEU A 92 -21.17 -6.83 -9.68
C LEU A 92 -20.12 -7.66 -10.43
N LEU A 93 -18.85 -7.33 -10.23
CA LEU A 93 -17.69 -8.04 -10.75
C LEU A 93 -16.64 -8.11 -9.65
N SER A 94 -15.93 -9.23 -9.59
CA SER A 94 -14.75 -9.39 -8.74
C SER A 94 -13.64 -10.12 -9.50
N ALA A 95 -12.40 -9.76 -9.17
CA ALA A 95 -11.20 -10.40 -9.68
C ALA A 95 -10.20 -10.53 -8.53
N ASP A 96 -10.00 -11.75 -8.06
CA ASP A 96 -9.12 -12.04 -6.94
C ASP A 96 -7.68 -12.26 -7.41
N GLY A 97 -6.71 -11.85 -6.59
CA GLY A 97 -5.30 -12.12 -6.83
C GLY A 97 -4.68 -11.38 -8.02
N VAL A 98 -5.23 -10.24 -8.44
CA VAL A 98 -4.71 -9.45 -9.57
C VAL A 98 -3.30 -8.97 -9.24
N ALA A 99 -2.31 -9.50 -9.97
CA ALA A 99 -0.91 -9.15 -9.76
C ALA A 99 -0.58 -7.81 -10.41
N VAL A 100 -0.10 -6.86 -9.60
CA VAL A 100 0.39 -5.55 -9.99
C VAL A 100 1.89 -5.48 -9.63
N PRO A 101 2.79 -5.89 -10.55
CA PRO A 101 4.22 -5.90 -10.26
C PRO A 101 4.81 -4.49 -10.20
N ALA A 102 5.93 -4.36 -9.49
CA ALA A 102 6.70 -3.12 -9.38
C ALA A 102 7.03 -2.53 -10.76
N GLY A 103 6.80 -1.23 -10.94
CA GLY A 103 7.05 -0.52 -12.19
C GLY A 103 6.08 -0.86 -13.32
N ALA A 104 5.02 -1.62 -13.07
CA ALA A 104 4.00 -1.89 -14.08
C ALA A 104 3.27 -0.61 -14.50
N ASN A 105 2.87 -0.56 -15.78
CA ASN A 105 1.87 0.35 -16.29
C ASN A 105 0.69 -0.50 -16.77
N ALA A 106 -0.38 -0.55 -15.98
CA ALA A 106 -1.49 -1.47 -16.21
C ALA A 106 -2.81 -0.70 -16.41
N THR A 107 -3.67 -1.23 -17.28
CA THR A 107 -5.06 -0.78 -17.40
C THR A 107 -5.98 -1.90 -16.93
N VAL A 108 -6.80 -1.63 -15.92
CA VAL A 108 -7.89 -2.52 -15.50
C VAL A 108 -9.14 -2.11 -16.25
N VAL A 109 -9.75 -3.04 -16.98
CA VAL A 109 -11.02 -2.80 -17.70
C VAL A 109 -12.12 -3.53 -16.95
N ALA A 110 -13.19 -2.78 -16.63
CA ALA A 110 -14.39 -3.29 -15.98
C ALA A 110 -15.52 -3.43 -17.02
N PRO A 111 -15.70 -4.59 -17.69
CA PRO A 111 -16.72 -4.79 -18.73
C PRO A 111 -18.13 -5.02 -18.18
#